data_AF-A0A1F6CVG0-F1
#
_entry.id   AF-A0A1F6CVG0-F1
#
_cell.length_a   1.000
_cell.length_b   1.000
_cell.length_c   1.000
_cell.angle_alpha   90.00
_cell.angle_beta   90.00
_cell.angle_gamma   90.00
#
_symmetry.space_group_name_H-M   'P 1'
#
loop_
_entity.id
_entity.type
_entity.pdbx_description
1 polymer ?
#
loop_
_entity_poly.entity_id
_entity_poly.type
_entity_poly.pdbx_seq_one_letter_code
_entity_poly.pdbx_strand_id
1 'polypeptide(L)'
;MMMGLLLAAAQIVVVRRAPPPPPPVVEAAHHVHELAAALHHEAEAGAHHPGYWERAALSRLHAFEEAAGHFHAQVETFHQDPRHTEGDYAALLVAFDEARRWMPYLHAAHGIEHRFEDVAVALGGLRAFYEGGHVGVDPVWAQGRVLELAHELEETLQRALTAAVVDEEARSRRHGGKAIRGLVRSQRAAAHLHEQVERLAPDPDHTIGDLQETRAQFNEAIYRLGKSKDFGQTVAAEVSRAGQLLEEIESLYGFDAHDDHHR
;
A
#
# COMPACT_ATOMS: atom_id res chain seq x y z
N MET A 1 -26.15 83.81 16.78
CA MET A 1 -25.75 82.78 15.79
C MET A 1 -24.56 82.02 16.35
N MET A 2 -24.77 80.80 16.86
CA MET A 2 -23.72 79.78 16.99
C MET A 2 -24.39 78.41 16.83
N MET A 3 -24.20 77.82 15.64
CA MET A 3 -24.55 76.43 15.36
C MET A 3 -23.40 75.56 15.83
N GLY A 4 -23.62 74.77 16.89
CA GLY A 4 -22.69 73.75 17.36
C GLY A 4 -22.86 72.47 16.54
N LEU A 5 -21.87 72.15 15.71
CA LEU A 5 -21.76 70.89 14.99
C LEU A 5 -21.27 69.80 15.96
N LEU A 6 -22.15 68.89 16.38
CA LEU A 6 -21.77 67.68 17.09
C LEU A 6 -21.33 66.62 16.06
N LEU A 7 -20.01 66.46 15.90
CA LEU A 7 -19.42 65.32 15.20
C LEU A 7 -19.53 64.08 16.09
N ALA A 8 -20.47 63.19 15.77
CA ALA A 8 -20.51 61.85 16.32
C ALA A 8 -19.42 61.00 15.65
N ALA A 9 -18.31 60.79 16.37
CA ALA A 9 -17.28 59.85 15.95
C ALA A 9 -17.83 58.42 16.12
N ALA A 10 -18.27 57.80 15.02
CA ALA A 10 -18.59 56.39 14.99
C ALA A 10 -17.29 55.60 15.16
N GLN A 11 -17.07 55.03 16.35
CA GLN A 11 -16.02 54.04 16.56
C GLN A 11 -16.41 52.78 15.78
N ILE A 12 -15.74 52.55 14.65
CA ILE A 12 -15.79 51.27 13.95
C ILE A 12 -15.06 50.26 14.85
N VAL A 13 -15.80 49.52 15.66
CA VAL A 13 -15.29 48.35 16.38
C VAL A 13 -15.03 47.28 15.32
N VAL A 14 -13.78 47.18 14.87
CA VAL A 14 -13.33 46.07 14.02
C VAL A 14 -13.33 44.82 14.90
N VAL A 15 -14.44 44.09 14.89
CA VAL A 15 -14.55 42.77 15.51
C VAL A 15 -13.60 41.84 14.75
N ARG A 16 -12.39 41.65 15.28
CA ARG A 16 -11.45 40.63 14.78
C ARG A 16 -12.10 39.28 15.06
N ARG A 17 -12.71 38.68 14.04
CA ARG A 17 -13.13 37.27 14.12
C ARG A 17 -11.88 36.43 14.31
N ALA A 18 -11.91 35.51 15.26
CA ALA A 18 -10.88 34.48 15.39
C ALA A 18 -10.78 33.73 14.04
N PRO A 19 -9.57 33.30 13.63
CA PRO A 19 -9.43 32.46 12.46
C PRO A 19 -10.26 31.17 12.67
N PRO A 20 -10.81 30.58 11.59
CA PRO A 20 -11.43 29.28 11.68
C PRO A 20 -10.41 28.24 12.20
N PRO A 21 -10.86 27.19 12.91
CA PRO A 21 -9.97 26.10 13.28
C PRO A 21 -9.38 25.43 12.02
N PRO A 22 -8.17 24.86 12.11
CA PRO A 22 -7.58 24.12 11.01
C PRO A 22 -8.46 22.91 10.63
N PRO A 23 -8.38 22.43 9.38
CA PRO A 23 -9.11 21.24 8.97
C PRO A 23 -8.56 19.99 9.66
N PRO A 24 -9.38 18.94 9.90
CA PRO A 24 -8.96 17.73 10.62
C PRO A 24 -7.71 17.04 10.08
N VAL A 25 -7.49 17.07 8.76
CA VAL A 25 -6.29 16.48 8.12
C VAL A 25 -5.01 17.22 8.50
N VAL A 26 -5.06 18.55 8.64
CA VAL A 26 -3.90 19.36 9.05
C VAL A 26 -3.57 19.05 10.51
N GLU A 27 -4.58 18.96 11.38
CA GLU A 27 -4.39 18.59 12.79
C GLU A 27 -3.78 17.18 12.91
N ALA A 28 -4.27 16.22 12.13
CA ALA A 28 -3.73 14.86 12.12
C ALA A 28 -2.29 14.80 11.60
N ALA A 29 -1.98 15.50 10.51
CA ALA A 29 -0.62 15.57 9.96
C ALA A 29 0.35 16.24 10.95
N HIS A 30 -0.09 17.32 11.60
CA HIS A 30 0.65 17.98 12.65
C HIS A 30 0.95 17.02 13.80
N HIS A 31 -0.06 16.29 14.28
CA HIS A 31 0.09 15.35 15.38
C HIS A 31 1.06 14.21 15.05
N VAL A 32 1.00 13.65 13.83
CA VAL A 32 1.96 12.62 13.38
C VAL A 32 3.38 13.18 13.38
N HIS A 33 3.59 14.40 12.89
CA HIS A 33 4.91 15.04 12.90
C HIS A 33 5.43 15.26 14.33
N GLU A 34 4.61 15.76 15.26
CA GLU A 34 5.00 15.93 16.66
C GLU A 34 5.38 14.59 17.32
N LEU A 35 4.61 13.53 17.07
CA LEU A 35 4.90 12.19 17.59
C LEU A 35 6.18 11.61 16.99
N ALA A 36 6.41 11.78 15.69
CA ALA A 36 7.62 11.32 15.01
C ALA A 36 8.89 12.00 15.56
N ALA A 37 8.83 13.32 15.76
CA ALA A 37 9.93 14.09 16.35
C ALA A 37 10.20 13.67 17.81
N ALA A 38 9.14 13.52 18.62
CA ALA A 38 9.28 13.06 20.00
C ALA A 38 9.90 11.66 20.07
N LEU A 39 9.46 10.75 19.21
CA LEU A 39 9.97 9.39 19.09
C LEU A 39 11.45 9.36 18.74
N HIS A 40 11.87 10.14 17.75
CA HIS A 40 13.26 10.23 17.33
C HIS A 40 14.14 10.79 18.47
N HIS A 41 13.75 11.91 19.07
CA HIS A 41 14.53 12.53 20.15
C HIS A 41 14.63 11.66 21.41
N GLU A 42 13.56 10.93 21.76
CA GLU A 42 13.58 9.99 22.88
C GLU A 42 14.56 8.83 22.60
N ALA A 43 14.55 8.29 21.37
CA ALA A 43 15.48 7.26 20.96
C ALA A 43 16.95 7.74 20.97
N GLU A 44 17.21 8.94 20.46
CA GLU A 44 18.55 9.55 20.49
C GLU A 44 19.04 9.79 21.92
N ALA A 45 18.17 10.30 22.81
CA ALA A 45 18.51 10.56 24.20
C ALA A 45 18.87 9.27 24.97
N GLY A 46 18.25 8.15 24.62
CA GLY A 46 18.57 6.83 25.18
C GLY A 46 19.85 6.19 24.64
N ALA A 47 20.41 6.70 23.54
CA ALA A 47 21.56 6.11 22.87
C ALA A 47 22.89 6.56 23.51
N HIS A 48 23.42 5.78 24.46
CA HIS A 48 24.68 6.13 25.14
C HIS A 48 25.95 5.65 24.43
N HIS A 49 25.89 4.57 23.63
CA HIS A 49 27.00 4.11 22.78
C HIS A 49 26.45 3.30 21.59
N PRO A 50 25.90 3.95 20.55
CA PRO A 50 25.11 3.23 19.57
C PRO A 50 25.97 2.27 18.76
N GLY A 51 25.57 1.00 18.76
CA GLY A 51 26.12 -0.02 17.88
C GLY A 51 25.79 0.26 16.42
N TYR A 52 26.29 -0.57 15.50
CA TYR A 52 25.97 -0.43 14.08
C TYR A 52 24.45 -0.47 13.82
N TRP A 53 23.76 -1.47 14.39
CA TRP A 53 22.31 -1.65 14.20
C TRP A 53 21.49 -0.54 14.83
N GLU A 54 21.90 -0.05 16.01
CA GLU A 54 21.23 1.06 16.67
C GLU A 54 21.38 2.38 15.90
N ARG A 55 22.58 2.66 15.34
CA ARG A 55 22.76 3.82 14.45
C ARG A 55 21.87 3.74 13.21
N ALA A 56 21.73 2.56 12.63
CA ALA A 56 20.85 2.36 11.48
C ALA A 56 19.37 2.55 11.86
N ALA A 57 18.95 2.06 13.03
CA ALA A 57 17.59 2.29 13.53
C ALA A 57 17.30 3.78 13.80
N LEU A 58 18.23 4.49 14.45
CA LEU A 58 18.13 5.95 14.65
C LEU A 58 18.04 6.70 13.32
N SER A 59 18.83 6.29 12.32
CA SER A 59 18.75 6.87 10.97
C SER A 59 17.39 6.65 10.31
N ARG A 60 16.71 5.52 10.54
CA ARG A 60 15.36 5.28 10.03
C ARG A 60 14.29 6.08 10.77
N LEU A 61 14.45 6.26 12.08
CA LEU A 61 13.59 7.17 12.86
C LEU A 61 13.72 8.61 12.39
N HIS A 62 14.93 9.08 12.11
CA HIS A 62 15.15 10.41 11.56
C HIS A 62 14.52 10.57 10.17
N ALA A 63 14.67 9.58 9.28
CA ALA A 63 14.03 9.62 7.97
C ALA A 63 12.48 9.65 8.08
N PHE A 64 11.92 8.93 9.05
CA PHE A 64 10.50 9.00 9.36
C PHE A 64 10.06 10.38 9.87
N GLU A 65 10.82 10.99 10.79
CA GLU A 65 10.60 12.37 11.24
C GLU A 65 10.63 13.37 10.06
N GLU A 66 11.64 13.29 9.19
CA GLU A 66 11.74 14.17 8.01
C GLU A 66 10.56 13.99 7.06
N ALA A 67 10.13 12.74 6.81
CA ALA A 67 8.96 12.45 5.98
C ALA A 67 7.67 13.02 6.60
N ALA A 68 7.49 12.88 7.92
CA ALA A 68 6.34 13.42 8.63
C ALA A 68 6.32 14.95 8.59
N GLY A 69 7.47 15.59 8.78
CA GLY A 69 7.63 17.05 8.67
C GLY A 69 7.35 17.56 7.26
N HIS A 70 7.83 16.85 6.24
CA HIS A 70 7.55 17.17 4.84
C HIS A 70 6.05 17.07 4.54
N PHE A 71 5.44 15.93 4.87
CA PHE A 71 4.01 15.69 4.67
C PHE A 71 3.14 16.75 5.38
N HIS A 72 3.46 17.07 6.63
CA HIS A 72 2.78 18.13 7.37
C HIS A 72 2.83 19.48 6.63
N ALA A 73 4.00 19.90 6.14
CA ALA A 73 4.14 21.15 5.39
C ALA A 73 3.34 21.15 4.06
N GLN A 74 3.30 20.01 3.37
CA GLN A 74 2.51 19.84 2.15
C GLN A 74 1.02 19.95 2.45
N VAL A 75 0.54 19.29 3.49
CA VAL A 75 -0.88 19.34 3.90
C VAL A 75 -1.27 20.73 4.35
N GLU A 76 -0.44 21.46 5.10
CA GLU A 76 -0.73 22.87 5.44
C GLU A 76 -0.98 23.71 4.18
N THR A 77 -0.17 23.50 3.14
CA THR A 77 -0.25 24.26 1.88
C THR A 77 -1.40 23.79 0.98
N PHE A 78 -1.63 22.49 0.88
CA PHE A 78 -2.48 21.85 -0.13
C PHE A 78 -3.63 21.01 0.44
N HIS A 79 -4.03 21.19 1.70
CA HIS A 79 -5.15 20.44 2.33
C HIS A 79 -6.48 20.48 1.56
N GLN A 80 -6.66 21.43 0.65
CA GLN A 80 -7.86 21.56 -0.20
C GLN A 80 -7.84 20.58 -1.39
N ASP A 81 -6.67 20.06 -1.76
CA ASP A 81 -6.47 19.09 -2.84
C ASP A 81 -5.67 17.88 -2.34
N PRO A 82 -6.36 16.86 -1.77
CA PRO A 82 -5.71 15.66 -1.24
C PRO A 82 -4.86 14.89 -2.26
N ARG A 83 -5.13 15.06 -3.56
CA ARG A 83 -4.34 14.40 -4.62
C ARG A 83 -2.92 14.96 -4.70
N HIS A 84 -2.72 16.22 -4.28
CA HIS A 84 -1.40 16.83 -4.28
C HIS A 84 -0.49 16.23 -3.20
N THR A 85 -1.07 15.80 -2.08
CA THR A 85 -0.34 15.29 -0.91
C THR A 85 -0.38 13.76 -0.79
N GLU A 86 -0.99 13.08 -1.75
CA GLU A 86 -1.10 11.61 -1.80
C GLU A 86 0.27 10.92 -1.81
N GLY A 87 1.16 11.38 -2.69
CA GLY A 87 2.51 10.82 -2.80
C GLY A 87 3.31 11.01 -1.52
N ASP A 88 3.16 12.18 -0.87
CA ASP A 88 3.80 12.47 0.40
C ASP A 88 3.25 11.59 1.54
N TYR A 89 1.95 11.31 1.54
CA TYR A 89 1.32 10.38 2.48
C TYR A 89 1.85 8.95 2.29
N ALA A 90 1.95 8.47 1.05
CA ALA A 90 2.52 7.15 0.76
C ALA A 90 3.99 7.06 1.20
N ALA A 91 4.79 8.10 0.94
CA ALA A 91 6.18 8.17 1.39
C ALA A 91 6.31 8.15 2.92
N LEU A 92 5.41 8.84 3.62
CA LEU A 92 5.32 8.81 5.08
C LEU A 92 5.04 7.40 5.61
N LEU A 93 4.10 6.66 5.01
CA LEU A 93 3.78 5.28 5.42
C LEU A 93 4.97 4.34 5.22
N VAL A 94 5.67 4.44 4.09
CA VAL A 94 6.88 3.65 3.83
C VAL A 94 7.95 3.95 4.89
N ALA A 95 8.22 5.22 5.18
CA ALA A 95 9.20 5.62 6.18
C ALA A 95 8.82 5.13 7.60
N PHE A 96 7.54 5.16 7.95
CA PHE A 96 7.03 4.61 9.21
C PHE A 96 7.27 3.09 9.31
N ASP A 97 6.90 2.34 8.27
CA ASP A 97 7.09 0.89 8.25
C ASP A 97 8.56 0.50 8.31
N GLU A 98 9.43 1.22 7.60
CA GLU A 98 10.88 1.05 7.73
C GLU A 98 11.33 1.31 9.17
N ALA A 99 10.98 2.46 9.76
CA ALA A 99 11.37 2.79 11.12
C ALA A 99 10.91 1.72 12.13
N ARG A 100 9.67 1.24 11.99
CA ARG A 100 9.08 0.18 12.83
C ARG A 100 9.82 -1.15 12.69
N ARG A 101 10.21 -1.57 11.48
CA ARG A 101 11.01 -2.80 11.26
C ARG A 101 12.35 -2.76 12.02
N TRP A 102 12.91 -1.57 12.20
CA TRP A 102 14.19 -1.36 12.86
C TRP A 102 14.10 -1.10 14.37
N MET A 103 12.89 -0.90 14.91
CA MET A 103 12.64 -0.65 16.33
C MET A 103 13.33 -1.66 17.28
N PRO A 104 13.37 -2.99 17.01
CA PRO A 104 14.01 -3.94 17.93
C PRO A 104 15.50 -3.72 18.17
N TYR A 105 16.17 -2.91 17.34
CA TYR A 105 17.59 -2.59 17.47
C TYR A 105 17.87 -1.34 18.33
N LEU A 106 16.83 -0.67 18.82
CA LEU A 106 16.97 0.48 19.73
C LEU A 106 17.16 0.00 21.17
N HIS A 107 18.09 0.60 21.92
CA HIS A 107 18.33 0.22 23.31
C HIS A 107 17.12 0.53 24.22
N ALA A 108 16.32 1.55 23.85
CA ALA A 108 15.12 1.97 24.55
C ALA A 108 13.82 1.35 23.99
N ALA A 109 13.88 0.21 23.27
CA ALA A 109 12.75 -0.36 22.54
C ALA A 109 11.45 -0.48 23.36
N HIS A 110 11.51 -0.89 24.64
CA HIS A 110 10.31 -1.02 25.49
C HIS A 110 9.64 0.32 25.83
N GLY A 111 10.38 1.42 25.95
CA GLY A 111 9.78 2.75 26.19
C GLY A 111 9.17 3.34 24.91
N ILE A 112 9.73 2.95 23.77
CA ILE A 112 9.43 3.47 22.44
C ILE A 112 8.25 2.75 21.77
N GLU A 113 7.96 1.50 22.15
CA GLU A 113 6.90 0.69 21.55
C GLU A 113 5.52 1.36 21.63
N HIS A 114 5.13 1.89 22.79
CA HIS A 114 3.88 2.63 22.95
C HIS A 114 3.79 3.88 22.06
N ARG A 115 4.93 4.54 21.79
CA ARG A 115 4.96 5.70 20.88
C ARG A 115 4.71 5.30 19.44
N PHE A 116 5.22 4.15 19.01
CA PHE A 116 4.88 3.61 17.69
C PHE A 116 3.39 3.27 17.57
N GLU A 117 2.76 2.79 18.65
CA GLU A 117 1.31 2.57 18.69
C GLU A 117 0.54 3.89 18.56
N ASP A 118 0.93 4.93 19.30
CA ASP A 118 0.33 6.27 19.20
C ASP A 118 0.44 6.83 17.77
N VAL A 119 1.61 6.69 17.14
CA VAL A 119 1.83 7.09 15.74
C VAL A 119 0.94 6.29 14.79
N ALA A 120 0.83 4.96 14.98
CA ALA A 120 -0.01 4.12 14.14
C ALA A 120 -1.50 4.52 14.22
N VAL A 121 -1.99 4.87 15.41
CA VAL A 121 -3.36 5.37 15.61
C VAL A 121 -3.54 6.71 14.87
N ALA A 122 -2.58 7.63 15.00
CA ALA A 122 -2.64 8.92 14.31
C ALA A 122 -2.60 8.75 12.77
N LEU A 123 -1.74 7.86 12.25
CA LEU A 123 -1.71 7.48 10.84
C LEU A 123 -3.01 6.83 10.37
N GLY A 124 -3.69 6.08 11.22
CA GLY A 124 -5.03 5.53 10.95
C GLY A 124 -6.10 6.62 10.75
N GLY A 125 -5.98 7.75 11.44
CA GLY A 125 -6.82 8.93 11.20
C GLY A 125 -6.60 9.56 9.83
N LEU A 126 -5.33 9.67 9.39
CA LEU A 126 -4.99 10.11 8.03
C LEU A 126 -5.44 9.10 6.97
N ARG A 127 -5.34 7.81 7.28
CA ARG A 127 -5.76 6.72 6.39
C ARG A 127 -7.23 6.88 5.99
N ALA A 128 -8.10 7.14 6.96
CA ALA A 128 -9.51 7.39 6.69
C ALA A 128 -9.75 8.61 5.77
N PHE A 129 -8.85 9.61 5.77
CA PHE A 129 -8.96 10.78 4.91
C PHE A 129 -8.51 10.50 3.46
N TYR A 130 -7.36 9.83 3.30
CA TYR A 130 -6.84 9.50 1.98
C TYR A 130 -7.59 8.29 1.40
N GLU A 131 -7.51 7.13 2.04
CA GLU A 131 -8.11 5.88 1.55
C GLU A 131 -9.65 5.89 1.61
N GLY A 132 -10.25 6.71 2.47
CA GLY A 132 -11.71 6.81 2.64
C GLY A 132 -12.45 7.60 1.56
N GLY A 133 -11.78 8.08 0.50
CA GLY A 133 -12.53 8.51 -0.71
C GLY A 133 -11.88 9.48 -1.70
N HIS A 134 -10.63 9.93 -1.55
CA HIS A 134 -10.11 11.02 -2.40
C HIS A 134 -8.73 10.83 -3.06
N VAL A 135 -8.11 9.64 -3.01
CA VAL A 135 -6.85 9.41 -3.73
C VAL A 135 -6.98 8.65 -5.05
N GLY A 136 -6.64 9.37 -6.13
CA GLY A 136 -5.84 8.94 -7.28
C GLY A 136 -6.33 7.85 -8.22
N VAL A 137 -6.85 6.75 -7.67
CA VAL A 137 -7.54 5.71 -8.41
C VAL A 137 -8.88 5.60 -7.72
N ASP A 138 -9.95 6.08 -8.37
CA ASP A 138 -11.32 5.89 -7.86
C ASP A 138 -11.40 4.43 -7.36
N PRO A 139 -11.70 4.16 -6.08
CA PRO A 139 -11.74 2.79 -5.56
C PRO A 139 -12.63 1.90 -6.43
N VAL A 140 -13.64 2.48 -7.08
CA VAL A 140 -14.49 1.83 -8.08
C VAL A 140 -13.73 1.54 -9.38
N TRP A 141 -12.82 2.42 -9.82
CA TRP A 141 -11.92 2.19 -10.96
C TRP A 141 -10.81 1.20 -10.65
N ALA A 142 -10.16 1.27 -9.49
CA ALA A 142 -9.14 0.31 -9.06
C ALA A 142 -9.76 -1.08 -8.97
N GLN A 143 -10.91 -1.20 -8.29
CA GLN A 143 -11.66 -2.43 -8.20
C GLN A 143 -12.17 -2.90 -9.56
N GLY A 144 -12.67 -2.00 -10.40
CA GLY A 144 -13.07 -2.32 -11.77
C GLY A 144 -11.91 -2.87 -12.60
N ARG A 145 -10.72 -2.27 -12.49
CA ARG A 145 -9.52 -2.72 -13.19
C ARG A 145 -9.01 -4.06 -12.65
N VAL A 146 -8.98 -4.23 -11.33
CA VAL A 146 -8.62 -5.51 -10.69
C VAL A 146 -9.61 -6.60 -11.10
N LEU A 147 -10.90 -6.29 -11.17
CA LEU A 147 -11.93 -7.23 -11.61
C LEU A 147 -11.70 -7.66 -13.06
N GLU A 148 -11.47 -6.70 -13.97
CA GLU A 148 -11.11 -6.99 -15.37
C GLU A 148 -9.86 -7.87 -15.48
N LEU A 149 -8.81 -7.55 -14.72
CA LEU A 149 -7.54 -8.30 -14.73
C LEU A 149 -7.70 -9.70 -14.14
N ALA A 150 -8.46 -9.86 -13.05
CA ALA A 150 -8.73 -11.16 -12.43
C ALA A 150 -9.53 -12.06 -13.38
N HIS A 151 -10.52 -11.49 -14.09
CA HIS A 151 -11.24 -12.19 -15.14
C HIS A 151 -10.32 -12.59 -16.30
N GLU A 152 -9.49 -11.67 -16.81
CA GLU A 152 -8.54 -11.97 -17.89
C GLU A 152 -7.52 -13.05 -17.47
N LEU A 153 -7.07 -13.04 -16.22
CA LEU A 153 -6.18 -14.04 -15.64
C LEU A 153 -6.84 -15.42 -15.63
N GLU A 154 -8.10 -15.50 -15.17
CA GLU A 154 -8.87 -16.74 -15.15
C GLU A 154 -9.01 -17.32 -16.57
N GLU A 155 -9.42 -16.51 -17.54
CA GLU A 155 -9.56 -16.96 -18.93
C GLU A 155 -8.23 -17.41 -19.54
N THR A 156 -7.15 -16.68 -19.27
CA THR A 156 -5.80 -17.00 -19.75
C THR A 156 -5.32 -18.35 -19.21
N LEU A 157 -5.53 -18.61 -17.91
CA LEU A 157 -5.19 -19.90 -17.31
C LEU A 157 -6.07 -21.04 -17.85
N GLN A 158 -7.34 -20.77 -18.13
CA GLN A 158 -8.24 -21.73 -18.77
C GLN A 158 -7.77 -22.08 -20.21
N ARG A 159 -7.32 -21.09 -20.99
CA ARG A 159 -6.72 -21.32 -22.33
C ARG A 159 -5.42 -22.11 -22.23
N ALA A 160 -4.54 -21.76 -21.30
CA ALA A 160 -3.29 -22.49 -21.06
C ALA A 160 -3.55 -23.96 -20.72
N LEU A 161 -4.52 -24.23 -19.84
CA LEU A 161 -4.93 -25.58 -19.46
C LEU A 161 -5.47 -26.37 -20.65
N THR A 162 -6.36 -25.77 -21.44
CA THR A 162 -6.94 -26.41 -22.63
C THR A 162 -5.85 -26.78 -23.64
N ALA A 163 -4.94 -25.85 -23.91
CA ALA A 163 -3.81 -26.10 -24.81
C ALA A 163 -2.88 -27.21 -24.30
N ALA A 164 -2.61 -27.25 -22.99
CA ALA A 164 -1.77 -28.27 -22.38
C ALA A 164 -2.40 -29.68 -22.46
N VAL A 165 -3.72 -29.78 -22.31
CA VAL A 165 -4.45 -31.05 -22.46
C VAL A 165 -4.39 -31.56 -23.90
N VAL A 166 -4.68 -30.70 -24.89
CA VAL A 166 -4.61 -31.05 -26.31
C VAL A 166 -3.20 -31.51 -26.71
N ASP A 167 -2.16 -30.81 -26.22
CA ASP A 167 -0.77 -31.15 -26.51
C ASP A 167 -0.35 -32.50 -25.87
N GLU A 168 -0.82 -32.81 -24.66
CA GLU A 168 -0.58 -34.11 -24.01
C GLU A 168 -1.30 -35.25 -24.75
N GLU A 169 -2.54 -35.04 -25.18
CA GLU A 169 -3.33 -36.01 -25.96
C GLU A 169 -2.65 -36.32 -27.30
N ALA A 170 -2.24 -35.29 -28.04
CA ALA A 170 -1.57 -35.43 -29.33
C ALA A 170 -0.26 -36.23 -29.23
N ARG A 171 0.41 -36.17 -28.07
CA ARG A 171 1.70 -36.84 -27.85
C ARG A 171 1.57 -38.23 -27.26
N SER A 172 0.39 -38.64 -26.80
CA SER A 172 0.16 -39.90 -26.09
C SER A 172 1.15 -40.13 -24.92
N ARG A 173 1.63 -39.05 -24.29
CA ARG A 173 2.59 -39.13 -23.18
C ARG A 173 1.85 -39.13 -21.84
N ARG A 174 2.47 -39.71 -20.81
CA ARG A 174 1.96 -39.73 -19.42
C ARG A 174 2.67 -38.74 -18.50
N HIS A 175 3.63 -37.97 -19.02
CA HIS A 175 4.57 -37.19 -18.20
C HIS A 175 4.07 -35.76 -17.91
N GLY A 176 3.12 -35.23 -18.70
CA GLY A 176 2.56 -33.89 -18.52
C GLY A 176 1.57 -33.77 -17.36
N GLY A 177 1.08 -34.90 -16.82
CA GLY A 177 0.01 -34.90 -15.80
C GLY A 177 0.30 -34.08 -14.53
N LYS A 178 1.57 -33.91 -14.12
CA LYS A 178 1.92 -33.07 -12.96
C LYS A 178 1.83 -31.57 -13.26
N ALA A 179 2.15 -31.16 -14.48
CA ALA A 179 2.09 -29.77 -14.91
C ALA A 179 0.64 -29.36 -15.17
N ILE A 180 -0.14 -30.23 -15.83
CA ILE A 180 -1.60 -30.05 -16.01
C ILE A 180 -2.30 -29.87 -14.65
N ARG A 181 -1.98 -30.72 -13.65
CA ARG A 181 -2.53 -30.53 -12.29
C ARG A 181 -2.13 -29.20 -11.65
N GLY A 182 -0.93 -28.69 -11.93
CA GLY A 182 -0.51 -27.35 -11.48
C GLY A 182 -1.39 -26.27 -12.10
N LEU A 183 -1.56 -26.29 -13.43
CA LEU A 183 -2.42 -25.36 -14.15
C LEU A 183 -3.88 -25.40 -13.68
N VAL A 184 -4.42 -26.60 -13.37
CA VAL A 184 -5.76 -26.74 -12.79
C VAL A 184 -5.86 -26.02 -11.44
N ARG A 185 -4.84 -26.11 -10.58
CA ARG A 185 -4.85 -25.42 -9.28
C ARG A 185 -4.73 -23.92 -9.45
N SER A 186 -3.85 -23.44 -10.33
CA SER A 186 -3.73 -22.01 -10.65
C SER A 186 -5.03 -21.44 -11.20
N GLN A 187 -5.70 -22.15 -12.13
CA GLN A 187 -6.97 -21.71 -12.69
C GLN A 187 -8.07 -21.62 -11.61
N ARG A 188 -8.14 -22.61 -10.70
CA ARG A 188 -9.10 -22.56 -9.59
C ARG A 188 -8.82 -21.42 -8.62
N ALA A 189 -7.56 -21.17 -8.29
CA ALA A 189 -7.16 -20.08 -7.42
C ALA A 189 -7.51 -18.72 -8.06
N ALA A 190 -7.23 -18.54 -9.36
CA ALA A 190 -7.62 -17.35 -10.10
C ALA A 190 -9.14 -17.16 -10.17
N ALA A 191 -9.91 -18.23 -10.35
CA ALA A 191 -11.38 -18.17 -10.30
C ALA A 191 -11.89 -17.75 -8.92
N HIS A 192 -11.28 -18.24 -7.84
CA HIS A 192 -11.61 -17.83 -6.48
C HIS A 192 -11.27 -16.35 -6.23
N LEU A 193 -10.09 -15.89 -6.68
CA LEU A 193 -9.69 -14.49 -6.64
C LEU A 193 -10.71 -13.61 -7.39
N HIS A 194 -11.09 -14.00 -8.60
CA HIS A 194 -12.09 -13.29 -9.40
C HIS A 194 -13.44 -13.19 -8.66
N GLU A 195 -13.96 -14.30 -8.12
CA GLU A 195 -15.19 -14.31 -7.33
C GLU A 195 -15.11 -13.38 -6.12
N GLN A 196 -13.96 -13.33 -5.44
CA GLN A 196 -13.76 -12.48 -4.26
C GLN A 196 -13.75 -11.00 -4.63
N VAL A 197 -13.05 -10.62 -5.70
CA VAL A 197 -13.00 -9.24 -6.20
C VAL A 197 -14.37 -8.76 -6.69
N GLU A 198 -15.19 -9.65 -7.25
CA GLU A 198 -16.54 -9.35 -7.72
C GLU A 198 -17.50 -8.98 -6.57
N ARG A 199 -17.22 -9.42 -5.34
CA ARG A 199 -18.07 -9.10 -4.18
C ARG A 199 -18.08 -7.59 -3.95
N LEU A 200 -19.26 -7.04 -3.65
CA LEU A 200 -19.50 -5.59 -3.46
C LEU A 200 -18.63 -4.93 -2.36
N ALA A 201 -18.03 -5.73 -1.47
CA ALA A 201 -17.09 -5.29 -0.46
C ALA A 201 -16.06 -6.41 -0.23
N PRO A 202 -15.01 -6.51 -1.08
CA PRO A 202 -13.98 -7.51 -0.90
C PRO A 202 -13.22 -7.21 0.39
N ASP A 203 -13.01 -8.25 1.21
CA ASP A 203 -12.12 -8.12 2.36
C ASP A 203 -10.67 -8.07 1.84
N PRO A 204 -9.94 -6.95 2.06
CA PRO A 204 -8.59 -6.79 1.52
C PRO A 204 -7.65 -7.90 1.99
N ASP A 205 -7.72 -8.31 3.25
CA ASP A 205 -6.81 -9.32 3.81
C ASP A 205 -7.03 -10.69 3.17
N HIS A 206 -8.29 -11.06 2.93
CA HIS A 206 -8.63 -12.30 2.23
C HIS A 206 -8.21 -12.25 0.75
N THR A 207 -8.46 -11.13 0.07
CA THR A 207 -8.11 -10.95 -1.34
C THR A 207 -6.60 -11.03 -1.55
N ILE A 208 -5.84 -10.44 -0.62
CA ILE A 208 -4.38 -10.53 -0.57
C ILE A 208 -3.93 -11.99 -0.39
N GLY A 209 -4.53 -12.72 0.56
CA GLY A 209 -4.23 -14.14 0.78
C GLY A 209 -4.49 -14.99 -0.47
N ASP A 210 -5.62 -14.75 -1.15
CA ASP A 210 -6.00 -15.44 -2.39
C ASP A 210 -5.04 -15.13 -3.55
N LEU A 211 -4.57 -13.88 -3.65
CA LEU A 211 -3.57 -13.46 -4.63
C LEU A 211 -2.23 -14.18 -4.40
N GLN A 212 -1.77 -14.24 -3.16
CA GLN A 212 -0.55 -14.95 -2.78
C GLN A 212 -0.65 -16.46 -3.05
N GLU A 213 -1.78 -17.08 -2.72
CA GLU A 213 -2.03 -18.49 -3.03
C GLU A 213 -2.01 -18.72 -4.55
N THR A 214 -2.68 -17.85 -5.32
CA THR A 214 -2.69 -17.93 -6.79
C THR A 214 -1.28 -17.84 -7.35
N ARG A 215 -0.47 -16.88 -6.90
CA ARG A 215 0.94 -16.72 -7.30
C ARG A 215 1.78 -17.95 -6.95
N ALA A 216 1.61 -18.52 -5.76
CA ALA A 216 2.33 -19.71 -5.34
C ALA A 216 2.00 -20.93 -6.21
N GLN A 217 0.70 -21.18 -6.48
CA GLN A 217 0.26 -22.26 -7.36
C GLN A 217 0.77 -22.07 -8.79
N PHE A 218 0.72 -20.83 -9.29
CA PHE A 218 1.21 -20.45 -10.60
C PHE A 218 2.72 -20.68 -10.77
N ASN A 219 3.54 -20.25 -9.81
CA ASN A 219 4.99 -20.49 -9.81
C ASN A 219 5.31 -22.00 -9.79
N GLU A 220 4.56 -22.80 -9.01
CA GLU A 220 4.72 -24.25 -9.01
C GLU A 220 4.37 -24.87 -10.38
N ALA A 221 3.33 -24.36 -11.05
CA ALA A 221 2.94 -24.78 -12.38
C ALA A 221 4.02 -24.45 -13.42
N ILE A 222 4.54 -23.21 -13.44
CA ILE A 222 5.66 -22.80 -14.30
C ILE A 222 6.87 -23.68 -14.09
N TYR A 223 7.28 -23.90 -12.85
CA TYR A 223 8.44 -24.74 -12.53
C TYR A 223 8.32 -26.15 -13.12
N ARG A 224 7.12 -26.72 -13.06
CA ARG A 224 6.83 -28.06 -13.61
C ARG A 224 6.76 -28.05 -15.13
N LEU A 225 6.19 -27.02 -15.73
CA LEU A 225 6.15 -26.82 -17.17
C LEU A 225 7.57 -26.68 -17.73
N GLY A 226 8.43 -25.87 -17.11
CA GLY A 226 9.82 -25.68 -17.55
C GLY A 226 10.68 -26.95 -17.49
N LYS A 227 10.36 -27.89 -16.59
CA LYS A 227 11.00 -29.22 -16.56
C LYS A 227 10.51 -30.15 -17.68
N SER A 228 9.31 -29.93 -18.17
CA SER A 228 8.76 -30.65 -19.31
C SER A 228 9.17 -29.90 -20.57
N LYS A 229 10.27 -30.33 -21.22
CA LYS A 229 10.74 -29.78 -22.51
C LYS A 229 9.72 -29.87 -23.65
N ASP A 230 8.54 -30.39 -23.35
CA ASP A 230 7.55 -30.82 -24.30
C ASP A 230 6.41 -29.81 -24.47
N PHE A 231 6.08 -28.91 -23.55
CA PHE A 231 4.89 -28.07 -23.80
C PHE A 231 5.07 -27.12 -24.99
N GLY A 232 4.06 -27.08 -25.86
CA GLY A 232 4.06 -26.26 -27.07
C GLY A 232 4.12 -24.74 -26.81
N GLN A 233 4.50 -23.98 -27.84
CA GLN A 233 4.65 -22.52 -27.77
C GLN A 233 3.37 -21.81 -27.28
N THR A 234 2.19 -22.33 -27.61
CA THR A 234 0.90 -21.79 -27.14
C THR A 234 0.79 -21.82 -25.62
N VAL A 235 1.16 -22.94 -24.97
CA VAL A 235 1.10 -23.05 -23.50
C VAL A 235 2.08 -22.06 -22.86
N ALA A 236 3.28 -21.91 -23.42
CA ALA A 236 4.27 -20.97 -22.93
C ALA A 236 3.81 -19.51 -23.04
N ALA A 237 3.15 -19.15 -24.15
CA ALA A 237 2.63 -17.80 -24.35
C ALA A 237 1.51 -17.43 -23.35
N GLU A 238 0.52 -18.31 -23.18
CA GLU A 238 -0.57 -18.08 -22.22
C GLU A 238 -0.05 -18.01 -20.77
N VAL A 239 0.88 -18.89 -20.41
CA VAL A 239 1.51 -18.85 -19.08
C VAL A 239 2.30 -17.57 -18.88
N SER A 240 3.05 -17.10 -19.88
CA SER A 240 3.74 -15.80 -19.78
C SER A 240 2.76 -14.65 -19.59
N ARG A 241 1.62 -14.65 -20.29
CA ARG A 241 0.57 -13.63 -20.14
C ARG A 241 -0.05 -13.66 -18.75
N ALA A 242 -0.36 -14.84 -18.22
CA ALA A 242 -0.88 -15.00 -16.86
C ALA A 242 0.08 -14.45 -15.80
N GLY A 243 1.40 -14.60 -16.00
CA GLY A 243 2.41 -14.01 -15.10
C GLY A 243 2.38 -12.48 -15.09
N GLN A 244 2.25 -11.86 -16.26
CA GLN A 244 2.14 -10.40 -16.38
C GLN A 244 0.86 -9.85 -15.72
N LEU A 245 -0.27 -10.56 -15.89
CA LEU A 245 -1.53 -10.18 -15.26
C LEU A 245 -1.45 -10.24 -13.73
N LEU A 246 -0.80 -11.26 -13.17
CA LEU A 246 -0.56 -11.35 -11.73
C LEU A 246 0.29 -10.18 -11.21
N GLU A 247 1.37 -9.83 -11.92
CA GLU A 247 2.22 -8.68 -11.56
C GLU A 247 1.44 -7.36 -11.62
N GLU A 248 0.56 -7.19 -12.60
CA GLU A 248 -0.29 -5.99 -12.72
C GLU A 248 -1.31 -5.91 -11.57
N ILE A 249 -1.96 -7.02 -11.21
CA ILE A 249 -2.87 -7.10 -10.06
C ILE A 249 -2.11 -6.79 -8.76
N GLU A 250 -0.95 -7.40 -8.54
CA GLU A 250 -0.10 -7.16 -7.37
C GLU A 250 0.29 -5.68 -7.24
N SER A 251 0.70 -5.05 -8.34
CA SER A 251 1.03 -3.62 -8.36
C SER A 251 -0.15 -2.74 -7.94
N LEU A 252 -1.38 -3.08 -8.36
CA LEU A 252 -2.59 -2.34 -7.95
C LEU A 252 -2.92 -2.51 -6.46
N TYR A 253 -2.51 -3.61 -5.84
CA TYR A 253 -2.63 -3.84 -4.39
C TYR A 253 -1.44 -3.30 -3.59
N GLY A 254 -0.45 -2.67 -4.23
CA GLY A 254 0.75 -2.17 -3.56
C GLY A 254 1.74 -3.27 -3.14
N PHE A 255 1.66 -4.46 -3.74
CA PHE A 255 2.70 -5.47 -3.59
C PHE A 255 3.92 -5.10 -4.44
N ASP A 256 4.90 -4.45 -3.83
CA ASP A 256 6.22 -4.38 -4.45
C ASP A 256 6.90 -5.76 -4.35
N ALA A 257 6.98 -6.45 -5.49
CA ALA A 257 7.61 -7.77 -5.64
C ALA A 257 9.13 -7.80 -5.32
N HIS A 258 9.68 -6.74 -4.73
CA HIS A 258 11.11 -6.61 -4.40
C HIS A 258 11.48 -6.97 -2.95
N ASP A 259 10.53 -7.14 -2.04
CA ASP A 259 10.85 -7.38 -0.62
C ASP A 259 11.14 -8.87 -0.25
N ASP A 260 10.99 -9.81 -1.19
CA ASP A 260 11.07 -11.26 -0.90
C ASP A 260 12.45 -11.91 -1.13
N HIS A 261 13.51 -11.15 -1.41
CA HIS A 261 14.87 -11.69 -1.57
C HIS A 261 15.69 -11.84 -0.25
N HIS A 262 15.05 -11.68 0.91
CA HIS A 262 15.74 -11.74 2.22
C HIS A 262 15.20 -12.76 3.24
N ARG A 263 14.51 -13.83 2.81
CA ARG A 263 14.18 -14.98 3.67
C ARG A 263 14.82 -16.28 3.21
#